data_AF-A0A2S5MTL1-F1
#
_entry.id   AF-A0A2S5MTL1-F1
#
_cell.length_a   1.000
_cell.length_b   1.000
_cell.length_c   1.000
_cell.angle_alpha   90.00
_cell.angle_beta   90.00
_cell.angle_gamma   90.00
#
_symmetry.space_group_name_H-M   'P 1'
#
loop_
_entity.id
_entity.type
_entity.pdbx_description
1 polymer ?
#
loop_
_entity_poly.entity_id
_entity_poly.type
_entity_poly.pdbx_seq_one_letter_code
_entity_poly.pdbx_strand_id
1 'polypeptide(L)'
;MVCIRMTDEDYALKAAQAKELGLTVSGLCEKLVLTGKVDMSGRPAYRVMDPALFTELRRIGNNVNQIAHATNSNLPTDVMFAWRSVNNLMSALLSDELLSQKIAALRTRTDDGDSAPPQTRAEFQRSVRVHPARRTEDFP
;
A
#
# COMPACT_ATOMS: atom_id res chain seq x y z
N MET A 1 -8.54 31.34 12.55
CA MET A 1 -9.82 30.93 11.94
C MET A 1 -9.50 29.94 10.82
N VAL A 2 -10.00 28.70 10.90
CA VAL A 2 -9.82 27.69 9.86
C VAL A 2 -11.13 27.57 9.09
N CYS A 3 -11.08 27.75 7.77
CA CYS A 3 -12.24 27.60 6.89
C CYS A 3 -12.05 26.35 6.03
N ILE A 4 -12.95 25.39 6.16
CA ILE A 4 -12.93 24.12 5.42
C ILE A 4 -14.02 24.20 4.36
N ARG A 5 -13.62 24.15 3.08
CA ARG A 5 -14.57 24.06 1.96
C ARG A 5 -14.97 22.60 1.80
N MET A 6 -16.27 22.35 1.80
CA MET A 6 -16.85 21.00 1.69
C MET A 6 -17.80 20.97 0.51
N THR A 7 -17.95 19.80 -0.10
CA THR A 7 -19.05 19.57 -1.03
C THR A 7 -20.37 19.43 -0.26
N ASP A 8 -21.51 19.60 -0.93
CA ASP A 8 -22.82 19.48 -0.29
C ASP A 8 -23.05 18.09 0.31
N GLU A 9 -22.56 17.05 -0.38
CA GLU A 9 -22.62 15.65 0.07
C GLU A 9 -21.81 15.43 1.35
N ASP A 10 -20.57 15.94 1.39
CA ASP A 10 -19.71 15.84 2.57
C ASP A 10 -20.29 16.61 3.76
N TYR A 11 -20.87 17.78 3.51
CA TYR A 11 -21.52 18.56 4.56
C TYR A 11 -22.72 17.82 5.15
N ALA A 12 -23.58 17.22 4.31
CA ALA A 12 -24.72 16.43 4.76
C ALA A 12 -24.29 15.24 5.63
N LEU A 13 -23.23 14.54 5.22
CA LEU A 13 -22.67 13.42 5.97
C LEU A 13 -22.11 13.86 7.34
N LYS A 14 -21.36 14.97 7.39
CA LYS A 14 -20.84 15.51 8.65
C LYS A 14 -21.92 16.12 9.54
N ALA A 15 -22.97 16.69 8.96
CA ALA A 15 -24.13 17.16 9.71
C ALA A 15 -24.90 16.02 10.39
N ALA A 16 -25.08 14.89 9.70
CA ALA A 16 -25.67 13.70 10.29
C ALA A 16 -24.81 13.16 11.44
N GLN A 17 -23.50 12.99 11.22
CA GLN A 17 -22.56 12.54 12.25
C GLN A 17 -22.49 13.49 13.46
N ALA A 18 -22.52 14.80 13.22
CA ALA A 18 -22.48 15.80 14.28
C ALA A 18 -23.76 15.72 15.13
N LYS A 19 -24.92 15.57 14.47
CA LYS A 19 -26.22 15.41 15.15
C LYS A 19 -26.27 14.13 16.01
N GLU A 20 -25.76 13.01 15.51
CA GLU A 20 -25.65 11.76 16.28
C GLU A 20 -24.78 11.90 17.52
N LEU A 21 -23.74 12.74 17.44
CA LEU A 21 -22.80 12.99 18.53
C LEU A 21 -23.19 14.20 19.41
N GLY A 22 -24.33 14.86 19.12
CA GLY A 22 -24.79 16.05 19.85
C GLY A 22 -23.88 17.28 19.68
N LEU A 23 -23.09 17.33 18.60
CA LEU A 23 -22.16 18.41 18.29
C LEU A 23 -22.67 19.26 17.13
N THR A 24 -22.18 20.50 17.03
CA THR A 24 -22.29 21.27 15.80
C THR A 24 -21.32 20.71 14.76
N VAL A 25 -21.57 20.95 13.47
CA VAL A 25 -20.64 20.54 12.39
C VAL A 25 -19.25 21.13 12.62
N SER A 26 -19.16 22.38 13.09
CA SER A 26 -17.90 23.02 13.46
C SER A 26 -17.19 22.30 14.62
N GLY A 27 -17.92 21.94 15.68
CA GLY A 27 -17.37 21.23 16.84
C GLY A 27 -16.94 19.80 16.51
N LEU A 28 -17.66 19.12 15.59
CA LEU A 28 -17.24 17.82 15.07
C LEU A 28 -15.92 17.94 14.29
N CYS A 29 -15.84 18.89 13.36
CA CYS A 29 -14.63 19.11 12.56
C CYS A 29 -13.43 19.51 13.44
N GLU A 30 -13.64 20.38 14.43
CA GLU A 30 -12.62 20.75 15.41
C GLU A 30 -12.11 19.52 16.17
N LYS A 31 -13.02 18.68 16.69
CA LYS A 31 -12.66 17.45 17.38
C LYS A 31 -11.90 16.49 16.45
N LEU A 32 -12.36 16.30 15.22
CA LEU A 32 -11.69 15.43 14.24
C LEU A 32 -10.29 15.93 13.86
N VAL A 33 -10.07 17.24 13.78
CA VAL A 33 -8.73 17.80 13.54
C VAL A 33 -7.82 17.63 14.75
N LEU A 34 -8.35 17.80 15.97
CA LEU A 34 -7.57 17.70 17.21
C LEU A 34 -7.28 16.25 17.63
N THR A 35 -8.25 15.35 17.46
CA THR A 35 -8.16 13.94 17.89
C THR A 35 -7.87 12.99 16.74
N GLY A 36 -7.97 13.45 15.50
CA GLY A 36 -7.65 12.66 14.32
C GLY A 36 -6.19 12.28 14.33
N LYS A 37 -5.92 11.01 14.63
CA LYS A 37 -4.59 10.45 14.38
C LYS A 37 -4.43 10.37 12.87
N VAL A 38 -3.57 11.21 12.31
CA VAL A 38 -3.07 11.00 10.96
C VAL A 38 -2.20 9.75 11.02
N ASP A 39 -2.77 8.62 10.64
CA ASP A 39 -2.02 7.39 10.50
C ASP A 39 -1.08 7.59 9.30
N MET A 40 0.16 8.00 9.58
CA MET A 40 1.24 8.13 8.60
C MET A 40 1.73 6.75 8.11
N SER A 41 0.91 5.70 8.23
CA SER A 41 1.16 4.35 7.71
C SER A 41 1.21 4.31 6.18
N GLY A 42 0.91 5.43 5.51
CA GLY A 42 1.04 5.63 4.07
C GLY A 42 2.41 6.11 3.59
N ARG A 43 3.48 6.14 4.40
CA ARG A 43 4.81 6.08 3.77
C ARG A 43 4.85 4.73 3.07
N PRO A 44 5.03 4.65 1.73
CA PRO A 44 5.34 3.36 1.13
C PRO A 44 6.49 2.81 1.95
N ALA A 45 6.32 1.61 2.52
CA ALA A 45 7.40 0.91 3.15
C ALA A 45 8.44 0.76 2.05
N TYR A 46 9.37 1.72 1.96
CA TYR A 46 10.60 1.54 1.23
C TYR A 46 11.21 0.36 1.94
N ARG A 47 10.97 -0.85 1.40
CA ARG A 47 11.79 -2.00 1.72
C ARG A 47 13.19 -1.47 1.53
N VAL A 48 13.95 -1.40 2.63
CA VAL A 48 15.35 -1.03 2.59
C VAL A 48 15.95 -1.93 1.52
N MET A 49 16.28 -1.34 0.38
CA MET A 49 16.77 -2.09 -0.75
C MET A 49 18.03 -2.80 -0.27
N ASP A 50 18.15 -4.08 -0.57
CA ASP A 50 19.31 -4.87 -0.15
C ASP A 50 20.59 -4.08 -0.50
N PRO A 51 21.46 -3.76 0.49
CA PRO A 51 22.70 -3.05 0.25
C PRO A 51 23.56 -3.69 -0.86
N ALA A 52 23.47 -5.01 -1.04
CA ALA A 52 24.12 -5.71 -2.14
C ALA A 52 23.56 -5.28 -3.50
N LEU A 53 22.22 -5.20 -3.64
CA LEU A 53 21.55 -4.74 -4.86
C LEU A 53 21.87 -3.27 -5.17
N PHE A 54 21.94 -2.41 -4.15
CA PHE A 54 22.34 -1.01 -4.33
C PHE A 54 23.79 -0.88 -4.83
N THR A 55 24.68 -1.75 -4.32
CA THR A 55 26.09 -1.79 -4.75
C THR A 55 26.21 -2.22 -6.20
N GLU A 56 25.46 -3.24 -6.61
CA GLU A 56 25.42 -3.68 -8.01
C GLU A 56 24.82 -2.61 -8.93
N LEU A 57 23.71 -1.95 -8.53
CA LEU A 57 23.14 -0.86 -9.31
C LEU A 57 24.10 0.33 -9.46
N ARG A 58 24.86 0.65 -8.41
CA ARG A 58 25.90 1.68 -8.49
C ARG A 58 27.02 1.26 -9.45
N ARG A 59 27.43 0.00 -9.44
CA ARG A 59 28.43 -0.53 -10.37
C ARG A 59 27.95 -0.47 -11.82
N ILE A 60 26.69 -0.86 -12.05
CA ILE A 60 26.05 -0.78 -13.37
C ILE A 60 25.99 0.68 -13.84
N GLY A 61 25.50 1.59 -12.99
CA GLY A 61 25.41 3.02 -13.32
C GLY A 61 26.76 3.65 -13.66
N ASN A 62 27.81 3.29 -12.94
CA ASN A 62 29.17 3.74 -13.25
C ASN A 62 29.65 3.25 -14.61
N ASN A 63 29.40 1.98 -14.94
CA ASN A 63 29.77 1.41 -16.24
C ASN A 63 28.99 2.08 -17.38
N VAL A 64 27.70 2.34 -17.19
CA VAL A 64 26.86 3.07 -18.16
C VAL A 64 27.41 4.47 -18.39
N ASN A 65 27.79 5.16 -17.32
CA ASN A 65 28.32 6.52 -17.42
C ASN A 65 29.67 6.55 -18.15
N GLN A 66 30.52 5.55 -17.92
CA GLN A 66 31.77 5.39 -18.67
C GLN A 66 31.51 5.11 -20.16
N ILE A 67 30.52 4.28 -20.49
CA ILE A 67 30.11 4.04 -21.88
C ILE A 67 29.53 5.30 -22.51
N ALA A 68 28.73 6.08 -21.77
CA ALA A 68 28.19 7.34 -22.24
C ALA A 68 29.31 8.35 -22.52
N HIS A 69 30.29 8.47 -21.63
CA HIS A 69 31.48 9.29 -21.86
C HIS A 69 32.29 8.80 -23.06
N ALA A 70 32.50 7.49 -23.19
CA ALA A 70 33.18 6.87 -24.33
C ALA A 70 32.45 7.13 -25.66
N THR A 71 31.13 6.99 -25.66
CA THR A 71 30.27 7.22 -26.83
C THR A 71 30.26 8.70 -27.22
N ASN A 72 30.16 9.60 -26.24
CA ASN A 72 30.23 11.04 -26.45
C ASN A 72 31.62 11.50 -26.90
N SER A 73 32.67 10.71 -26.64
CA SER A 73 34.03 10.93 -27.13
C SER A 73 34.30 10.31 -28.52
N ASN A 74 33.26 9.95 -29.28
CA ASN A 74 33.37 9.45 -30.66
C ASN A 74 34.00 8.05 -30.78
N LEU A 75 33.67 7.12 -29.87
CA LEU A 75 34.16 5.73 -29.98
C LEU A 75 33.51 4.92 -31.12
N PRO A 76 34.23 3.91 -31.66
CA PRO A 76 33.79 3.11 -32.81
C PRO A 76 32.45 2.40 -32.61
N THR A 77 31.69 2.28 -33.70
CA THR A 77 30.34 1.68 -33.79
C THR A 77 30.17 0.31 -33.14
N ASP A 78 31.23 -0.49 -33.03
CA ASP A 78 31.21 -1.82 -32.41
C ASP A 78 30.88 -1.80 -30.92
N VAL A 79 31.27 -0.74 -30.20
CA VAL A 79 31.01 -0.60 -28.77
C VAL A 79 29.54 -0.28 -28.50
N MET A 80 28.89 0.47 -29.40
CA MET A 80 27.46 0.78 -29.29
C MET A 80 26.60 -0.48 -29.47
N PHE A 81 27.02 -1.39 -30.36
CA PHE A 81 26.37 -2.69 -30.53
C PHE A 81 26.55 -3.59 -29.30
N ALA A 82 27.77 -3.66 -28.75
CA ALA A 82 28.04 -4.38 -27.52
C ALA A 82 27.19 -3.86 -26.35
N TRP A 83 27.02 -2.54 -26.25
CA TRP A 83 26.21 -1.95 -25.19
C TRP A 83 24.72 -2.26 -25.32
N ARG A 84 24.17 -2.21 -26.54
CA ARG A 84 22.77 -2.64 -26.79
C ARG A 84 22.57 -4.11 -26.40
N SER A 85 23.51 -4.98 -26.74
CA SER A 85 23.44 -6.39 -26.39
C SER A 85 23.48 -6.63 -24.87
N VAL A 86 24.35 -5.91 -24.14
CA VAL A 86 24.40 -5.97 -22.67
C VAL A 86 23.12 -5.44 -22.03
N ASN A 87 22.59 -4.32 -22.53
CA ASN A 87 21.37 -3.72 -22.02
C ASN A 87 20.15 -4.65 -22.25
N ASN A 88 20.08 -5.29 -23.41
CA ASN A 88 19.04 -6.28 -23.72
C ASN A 88 19.15 -7.51 -22.79
N LEU A 89 20.37 -7.98 -22.53
CA LEU A 89 20.59 -9.12 -21.64
C LEU A 89 20.24 -8.79 -20.17
N MET A 90 20.61 -7.61 -19.67
CA MET A 90 20.17 -7.16 -18.35
C MET A 90 18.65 -7.03 -18.25
N SER A 91 18.02 -6.46 -19.27
CA SER A 91 16.56 -6.31 -19.31
C SER A 91 15.86 -7.66 -19.29
N ALA A 92 16.39 -8.63 -20.04
CA ALA A 92 15.89 -10.00 -20.05
C ALA A 92 16.05 -10.68 -18.68
N LEU A 93 17.23 -10.62 -18.07
CA LEU A 93 17.49 -11.23 -16.76
C LEU A 93 16.64 -10.59 -15.65
N LEU A 94 16.45 -9.27 -15.65
CA LEU A 94 15.58 -8.59 -14.69
C LEU A 94 14.11 -8.98 -14.88
N SER A 95 13.66 -9.13 -16.14
CA SER A 95 12.29 -9.58 -16.41
C SER A 95 12.06 -11.02 -15.95
N ASP A 96 13.05 -11.89 -16.11
CA ASP A 96 12.99 -13.30 -15.71
C ASP A 96 13.01 -13.44 -14.18
N GLU A 97 13.86 -12.67 -13.50
CA GLU A 97 13.92 -12.63 -12.03
C GLU A 97 12.59 -12.12 -11.43
N LEU A 98 11.98 -11.09 -12.02
CA LEU A 98 10.66 -10.60 -11.60
C LEU A 98 9.54 -11.64 -11.83
N LEU A 99 9.62 -12.40 -12.92
CA LEU A 99 8.68 -13.49 -13.18
C LEU A 99 8.88 -14.64 -12.19
N SER A 100 10.13 -15.02 -11.90
CA SER A 100 10.49 -16.03 -10.91
C SER A 100 9.97 -15.66 -9.52
N GLN A 101 10.15 -14.41 -9.10
CA GLN A 101 9.63 -13.89 -7.82
C GLN A 101 8.09 -13.91 -7.77
N LYS A 102 7.40 -13.56 -8.86
CA LYS A 102 5.94 -13.68 -8.93
C LYS A 102 5.48 -15.14 -8.85
N ILE A 103 6.15 -16.06 -9.54
CA ILE A 103 5.82 -17.49 -9.51
C ILE A 103 6.05 -18.05 -8.10
N ALA A 104 7.16 -17.70 -7.45
CA ALA A 104 7.45 -18.10 -6.07
C ALA A 104 6.38 -17.56 -5.10
N ALA A 105 6.00 -16.28 -5.22
CA ALA A 105 4.95 -15.67 -4.40
C ALA A 105 3.55 -16.29 -4.63
N LEU A 106 3.27 -16.73 -5.85
CA LEU A 106 2.04 -17.47 -6.16
C LEU A 106 2.08 -18.90 -5.63
N ARG A 107 3.23 -19.58 -5.69
CA ARG A 107 3.42 -20.91 -5.10
C ARG A 107 3.29 -20.90 -3.59
N THR A 108 3.86 -19.91 -2.91
CA THR A 108 3.66 -19.72 -1.46
C THR A 108 2.22 -19.44 -1.09
N ARG A 109 1.40 -18.91 -2.01
CA ARG A 109 -0.05 -18.75 -1.80
C ARG A 109 -0.85 -20.03 -2.04
N THR A 110 -0.32 -20.99 -2.79
CA THR A 110 -0.98 -22.28 -3.05
C THR A 110 -0.55 -23.39 -2.10
N ASP A 111 0.61 -23.27 -1.43
CA ASP A 111 1.10 -24.24 -0.43
C ASP A 111 0.48 -24.08 0.96
N ASP A 112 -0.38 -23.08 1.19
CA ASP A 112 -1.30 -23.06 2.34
C ASP A 112 -2.45 -24.07 2.08
N GLY A 113 -2.09 -25.35 2.09
CA GLY A 113 -2.99 -26.49 2.07
C GLY A 113 -3.75 -26.68 3.38
N ASP A 114 -4.37 -25.62 3.91
CA ASP A 114 -5.14 -25.69 5.16
C ASP A 114 -6.53 -25.05 5.06
N SER A 115 -7.12 -25.11 3.86
CA SER A 115 -8.58 -24.99 3.73
C SER A 115 -9.19 -26.40 3.74
N ALA A 116 -9.63 -26.85 4.91
CA ALA A 116 -10.46 -28.07 5.01
C ALA A 116 -11.64 -27.98 4.02
N PRO A 117 -12.07 -29.11 3.41
CA PRO A 117 -13.22 -29.10 2.49
C PRO A 117 -14.41 -28.45 3.21
N PRO A 118 -15.22 -27.62 2.52
CA PRO A 118 -16.28 -26.86 3.17
C PRO A 118 -17.27 -27.85 3.81
N GLN A 119 -17.17 -27.99 5.13
CA GLN A 119 -18.10 -28.79 5.91
C GLN A 119 -19.39 -27.99 6.02
N THR A 120 -20.47 -28.53 5.47
CA THR A 120 -21.83 -28.08 5.75
C THR A 120 -22.13 -28.31 7.23
N ARG A 121 -21.84 -27.30 8.05
CA ARG A 121 -22.06 -27.37 9.50
C ARG A 121 -23.55 -27.17 9.79
N ALA A 122 -24.25 -28.28 10.02
CA ALA A 122 -25.63 -28.35 10.46
C ALA A 122 -25.80 -28.03 11.97
N GLU A 123 -25.10 -27.03 12.48
CA GLU A 123 -25.22 -26.60 13.87
C GLU A 123 -25.39 -25.08 13.92
N PHE A 124 -26.63 -24.65 14.14
CA PHE A 124 -26.93 -23.28 14.52
C PHE A 124 -26.16 -22.95 15.80
N GLN A 125 -25.11 -22.14 15.68
CA GLN A 125 -24.42 -21.58 16.82
C GLN A 125 -25.35 -20.56 17.49
N ARG A 126 -26.06 -21.05 18.51
CA ARG A 126 -26.75 -20.37 19.63
C ARG A 126 -27.31 -18.97 19.36
N SER A 127 -28.62 -18.85 19.54
CA SER A 127 -29.32 -17.56 19.56
C SER A 127 -28.79 -16.65 20.68
N VAL A 128 -28.31 -15.47 20.30
CA VAL A 128 -27.98 -14.40 21.23
C VAL A 128 -29.19 -13.48 21.32
N ARG A 129 -29.88 -13.46 22.46
CA ARG A 129 -30.89 -12.45 22.77
C ARG A 129 -30.22 -11.28 23.48
N VAL A 130 -30.18 -10.14 22.81
CA VAL A 130 -29.73 -8.88 23.40
C VAL A 130 -30.95 -8.16 23.96
N HIS A 131 -30.93 -7.85 25.25
CA HIS A 131 -31.92 -6.98 25.88
C HIS A 131 -31.38 -5.54 25.89
N PRO A 132 -32.21 -4.53 25.61
CA PRO A 132 -31.78 -3.13 25.71
C PRO A 132 -31.42 -2.77 27.16
N ALA A 133 -30.35 -2.00 27.31
CA ALA A 133 -29.91 -1.48 28.60
C ALA A 133 -31.00 -0.58 29.20
N ARG A 134 -31.46 -0.91 30.40
CA ARG A 134 -32.42 -0.12 31.17
C ARG A 134 -31.87 1.29 31.39
N ARG A 135 -32.72 2.31 31.23
CA ARG A 135 -32.38 3.71 31.53
C ARG A 135 -32.43 3.93 33.05
N THR A 136 -31.60 4.84 33.53
CA THR A 136 -31.40 5.19 34.95
C THR A 136 -32.62 5.85 35.62
N GLU A 137 -33.73 6.02 34.91
CA GLU A 137 -34.93 6.75 35.36
C GLU A 137 -36.08 5.82 35.80
N ASP A 138 -35.88 4.49 35.76
CA ASP A 138 -36.95 3.50 35.98
C ASP A 138 -37.15 3.03 37.45
N PHE A 139 -36.82 3.82 38.48
CA PHE A 139 -37.34 3.57 39.84
C PHE A 139 -37.63 4.89 40.60
N PRO A 140 -38.68 4.93 41.44
CA PRO A 140 -39.32 6.14 41.98
C PRO A 140 -38.50 6.89 43.02
#